data_AF-A0A256FTM9-F1
#
_entry.id   AF-A0A256FTM9-F1
#
_cell.length_a   1.000
_cell.length_b   1.000
_cell.length_c   1.000
_cell.angle_alpha   90.00
_cell.angle_beta   90.00
_cell.angle_gamma   90.00
#
_symmetry.space_group_name_H-M   'P 1'
#
loop_
_entity.id
_entity.type
_entity.pdbx_description
1 polymer ?
#
loop_
_entity_poly.entity_id
_entity_poly.type
_entity_poly.pdbx_seq_one_letter_code
_entity_poly.pdbx_strand_id
1 'polypeptide(L)'
;MLDRFTVWLTEISDDYSLYVFPLRMRDDGFSWNDPGLIGAIIGASVSVAVALLLLTVTAYLEKGRRMEDRLRREAAGALNTYTKVTRYANIVLSVKKAIDHRYAEIDKNGFKLKNPSQLIGPIAGKSVVPERLRSEEFGFLFNNKDFLIAGEIEDLESSCIQMLTLIEDYNAMQYELQTWLDEMPGVVRRMEGMIASDEVPHARKASLDRRITQMNILIRAVIDVIEQTNPTPLEVIDHFIDAALTAPFGKYFPKIQMY
;
A
#
# COMPACT_ATOMS: atom_id res chain seq x y z
N MET A 1 9.56 12.85 50.52
CA MET A 1 8.54 12.04 49.83
C MET A 1 7.34 12.86 49.39
N LEU A 2 6.85 13.78 50.22
CA LEU A 2 5.76 14.72 49.86
C LEU A 2 6.10 15.61 48.65
N ASP A 3 7.34 16.09 48.52
CA ASP A 3 7.75 16.93 47.36
C ASP A 3 7.75 16.20 46.02
N ARG A 4 7.86 14.86 46.00
CA ARG A 4 7.70 14.08 44.77
C ARG A 4 6.24 13.79 44.45
N PHE A 5 5.37 13.83 45.45
CA PHE A 5 3.93 13.63 45.29
C PHE A 5 3.24 14.90 44.76
N THR A 6 3.69 16.08 45.19
CA THR A 6 3.21 17.38 44.68
C THR A 6 3.63 17.61 43.23
N VAL A 7 4.87 17.27 42.86
CA VAL A 7 5.35 17.36 41.47
C VAL A 7 4.57 16.42 40.54
N TRP A 8 4.24 15.21 41.00
CA TRP A 8 3.42 14.26 40.24
C TRP A 8 1.97 14.74 40.05
N LEU A 9 1.38 15.43 41.03
CA LEU A 9 0.05 16.02 40.91
C LEU A 9 0.01 17.24 39.97
N THR A 10 1.10 17.99 39.86
CA THR A 10 1.17 19.19 38.99
C THR A 10 1.44 18.86 37.52
N GLU A 11 2.09 17.74 37.20
CA GLU A 11 2.35 17.35 35.80
C GLU A 11 1.14 16.70 35.10
N ILE A 12 0.08 16.35 35.85
CA ILE A 12 -1.11 15.65 35.31
C ILE A 12 -2.22 16.60 34.82
N SER A 13 -2.08 17.93 34.95
CA SER A 13 -3.23 18.83 34.79
C SER A 13 -2.91 20.20 34.18
N ASP A 14 -3.03 20.29 32.86
CA ASP A 14 -3.42 21.55 32.20
C ASP A 14 -4.96 21.77 32.21
N ASP A 15 -5.75 20.78 32.65
CA ASP A 15 -7.23 20.78 32.51
C ASP A 15 -8.05 20.62 33.81
N TYR A 16 -7.43 20.53 35.00
CA TYR A 16 -8.19 20.40 36.26
C TYR A 16 -7.91 21.55 37.24
N SER A 17 -8.92 22.39 37.46
CA SER A 17 -8.88 23.48 38.44
C SER A 17 -9.09 22.94 39.87
N LEU A 18 -8.04 23.01 40.69
CA LEU A 18 -8.09 22.62 42.10
C LEU A 18 -8.67 23.79 42.94
N TYR A 19 -9.93 23.68 43.36
CA TYR A 19 -10.54 24.66 44.26
C TYR A 19 -10.11 24.43 45.71
N VAL A 20 -9.27 25.31 46.25
CA VAL A 20 -8.93 25.36 47.68
C VAL A 20 -9.94 26.25 48.39
N PHE A 21 -10.78 25.66 49.24
CA PHE A 21 -11.70 26.42 50.10
C PHE A 21 -10.97 26.88 51.37
N PRO A 22 -10.84 28.20 51.62
CA PRO A 22 -10.27 28.68 52.88
C PRO A 22 -11.31 28.53 54.00
N LEU A 23 -11.07 27.59 54.91
CA LEU A 23 -11.81 27.54 56.18
C LEU A 23 -11.35 28.70 57.07
N ARG A 24 -12.24 29.68 57.30
CA ARG A 24 -12.04 30.67 58.38
C ARG A 24 -12.08 29.95 59.71
N MET A 25 -10.90 29.69 60.30
CA MET A 25 -10.81 29.12 61.63
C MET A 25 -11.01 30.22 62.68
N ARG A 26 -11.89 29.95 63.64
CA ARG A 26 -12.11 30.75 64.86
C ARG A 26 -11.13 30.20 65.91
N ASP A 27 -10.46 31.08 66.65
CA ASP A 27 -9.42 30.78 67.66
C ASP A 27 -9.96 30.07 68.92
N ASP A 28 -10.57 28.90 68.74
CA ASP A 28 -10.84 27.95 69.82
C ASP A 28 -9.93 26.73 69.60
N GLY A 29 -9.18 26.35 70.63
CA GLY A 29 -8.11 25.34 70.55
C GLY A 29 -8.50 24.10 69.75
N PHE A 30 -7.71 23.81 68.71
CA PHE A 30 -7.94 22.71 67.78
C PHE A 30 -7.90 21.36 68.51
N SER A 31 -9.07 20.82 68.87
CA SER A 31 -9.19 19.52 69.52
C SER A 31 -8.97 18.42 68.50
N TRP A 32 -7.75 17.86 68.48
CA TRP A 32 -7.41 16.66 67.70
C TRP A 32 -8.25 15.43 68.07
N ASN A 33 -9.01 15.50 69.18
CA ASN A 33 -9.87 14.44 69.69
C ASN A 33 -11.35 14.64 69.35
N ASP A 34 -11.71 15.66 68.54
CA ASP A 34 -13.10 15.86 68.13
C ASP A 34 -13.53 14.74 67.16
N PRO A 35 -14.53 13.90 67.51
CA PRO A 35 -14.95 12.76 66.69
C PRO A 35 -15.37 13.15 65.27
N GLY A 36 -15.90 14.38 65.09
CA GLY A 36 -16.29 14.90 63.79
C GLY A 36 -15.11 15.16 62.86
N LEU A 37 -13.97 15.65 63.41
CA LEU A 37 -12.77 15.95 62.64
C LEU A 37 -12.02 14.66 62.24
N ILE A 38 -11.95 13.69 63.16
CA ILE A 38 -11.38 12.36 62.88
C ILE A 38 -12.22 11.65 61.79
N GLY A 39 -13.55 11.71 61.88
CA GLY A 39 -14.45 11.17 60.87
C GLY A 39 -14.26 11.81 59.49
N ALA A 40 -14.08 13.13 59.44
CA ALA A 40 -13.82 13.86 58.20
C ALA A 40 -12.46 13.50 57.57
N ILE A 41 -11.40 13.35 58.36
CA ILE A 41 -10.06 12.96 57.87
C ILE A 41 -10.08 11.51 57.35
N ILE A 42 -10.73 10.59 58.07
CA ILE A 42 -10.87 9.19 57.63
C ILE A 42 -11.73 9.12 56.35
N GLY A 43 -12.85 9.86 56.30
CA GLY A 43 -13.70 9.92 55.12
C GLY A 43 -12.97 10.49 53.90
N ALA A 44 -12.18 11.56 54.08
CA ALA A 44 -11.37 12.15 53.02
C ALA A 44 -10.26 11.20 52.55
N SER A 45 -9.55 10.55 53.47
CA SER A 45 -8.47 9.60 53.12
C SER A 45 -8.99 8.34 52.42
N VAL A 46 -10.13 7.80 52.85
CA VAL A 46 -10.81 6.70 52.14
C VAL A 46 -11.26 7.15 50.74
N SER A 47 -11.83 8.35 50.62
CA SER A 47 -12.26 8.90 49.32
C SER A 47 -11.08 9.08 48.36
N VAL A 48 -9.94 9.59 48.84
CA VAL A 48 -8.70 9.72 48.05
C VAL A 48 -8.15 8.36 47.65
N ALA A 49 -8.15 7.38 48.56
CA ALA A 49 -7.70 6.02 48.25
C ALA A 49 -8.58 5.36 47.18
N VAL A 50 -9.90 5.50 47.27
CA VAL A 50 -10.85 5.01 46.26
C VAL A 50 -10.65 5.72 44.92
N ALA A 51 -10.47 7.05 44.92
CA ALA A 51 -10.21 7.82 43.71
C ALA A 51 -8.91 7.40 43.00
N LEU A 52 -7.82 7.17 43.75
CA LEU A 52 -6.55 6.67 43.20
C LEU A 52 -6.70 5.25 42.64
N LEU A 53 -7.46 4.38 43.32
CA LEU A 53 -7.72 3.02 42.84
C LEU A 53 -8.55 3.05 41.55
N LEU A 54 -9.58 3.88 41.48
CA LEU A 54 -10.35 4.09 40.26
C LEU A 54 -9.48 4.64 39.13
N LEU A 55 -8.63 5.64 39.39
CA LEU A 55 -7.74 6.23 38.38
C LEU A 55 -6.73 5.21 37.84
N THR A 56 -6.14 4.38 38.69
CA THR A 56 -5.19 3.35 38.25
C THR A 56 -5.87 2.26 37.42
N VAL A 57 -7.07 1.84 37.81
CA VAL A 57 -7.87 0.86 37.04
C VAL A 57 -8.33 1.44 35.71
N THR A 58 -8.84 2.67 35.67
CA THR A 58 -9.25 3.32 34.42
C THR A 58 -8.06 3.54 33.50
N ALA A 59 -6.91 4.00 34.02
CA ALA A 59 -5.69 4.16 33.23
C ALA A 59 -5.19 2.82 32.67
N TYR A 60 -5.28 1.72 33.42
CA TYR A 60 -4.91 0.39 32.94
C TYR A 60 -5.84 -0.09 31.83
N LEU A 61 -7.15 0.02 32.03
CA LEU A 61 -8.15 -0.34 31.02
C LEU A 61 -8.04 0.51 29.76
N GLU A 62 -7.79 1.81 29.92
CA GLU A 62 -7.63 2.74 28.82
C GLU A 62 -6.34 2.46 28.02
N LYS A 63 -5.23 2.13 28.70
CA LYS A 63 -4.03 1.63 28.02
C LYS A 63 -4.31 0.38 27.20
N GLY A 64 -5.08 -0.57 27.73
CA GLY A 64 -5.52 -1.77 27.00
C GLY A 64 -6.32 -1.44 25.75
N ARG A 65 -7.33 -0.55 25.88
CA ARG A 65 -8.14 -0.07 24.76
C ARG A 65 -7.32 0.66 23.70
N ARG A 66 -6.47 1.59 24.11
CA ARG A 66 -5.57 2.34 23.21
C ARG A 66 -4.64 1.41 22.43
N MET A 67 -4.14 0.36 23.08
CA MET A 67 -3.31 -0.66 22.42
C MET A 67 -4.12 -1.47 21.40
N GLU A 68 -5.32 -1.91 21.76
CA GLU A 68 -6.21 -2.63 20.83
C GLU A 68 -6.61 -1.76 19.63
N ASP A 69 -6.98 -0.51 19.85
CA ASP A 69 -7.32 0.44 18.78
C ASP A 69 -6.13 0.68 17.85
N ARG A 70 -4.92 0.78 18.41
CA ARG A 70 -3.69 0.89 17.63
C ARG A 70 -3.48 -0.34 16.74
N LEU A 71 -3.59 -1.55 17.29
CA LEU A 71 -3.45 -2.79 16.51
C LEU A 71 -4.49 -2.90 15.40
N ARG A 72 -5.74 -2.48 15.64
CA ARG A 72 -6.79 -2.45 14.60
C ARG A 72 -6.46 -1.47 13.48
N ARG A 73 -5.91 -0.29 13.82
CA ARG A 73 -5.45 0.69 12.81
C ARG A 73 -4.27 0.16 11.99
N GLU A 74 -3.30 -0.48 12.65
CA GLU A 74 -2.17 -1.11 11.96
C GLU A 74 -2.65 -2.21 11.01
N ALA A 75 -3.58 -3.07 11.44
CA ALA A 75 -4.20 -4.07 10.56
C ALA A 75 -4.95 -3.45 9.37
N ALA A 76 -5.66 -2.34 9.58
CA ALA A 76 -6.33 -1.61 8.50
C ALA A 76 -5.32 -1.01 7.51
N GLY A 77 -4.20 -0.48 7.99
CA GLY A 77 -3.09 -0.02 7.16
C GLY A 77 -2.50 -1.15 6.32
N ALA A 78 -2.21 -2.30 6.95
CA ALA A 78 -1.72 -3.49 6.26
C ALA A 78 -2.71 -4.01 5.21
N LEU A 79 -4.02 -3.95 5.47
CA LEU A 79 -5.05 -4.34 4.50
C LEU A 79 -5.11 -3.38 3.30
N ASN A 80 -4.87 -2.09 3.52
CA ASN A 80 -4.78 -1.14 2.42
C ASN A 80 -3.54 -1.42 1.55
N THR A 81 -2.39 -1.66 2.20
CA THR A 81 -1.15 -2.10 1.53
C THR A 81 -1.39 -3.35 0.70
N TYR A 82 -1.98 -4.40 1.30
CA TYR A 82 -2.34 -5.63 0.61
C TYR A 82 -3.14 -5.37 -0.67
N THR A 83 -4.16 -4.51 -0.58
CA THR A 83 -5.02 -4.19 -1.73
C THR A 83 -4.25 -3.49 -2.84
N LYS A 84 -3.31 -2.59 -2.49
CA LYS A 84 -2.45 -1.90 -3.45
C LYS A 84 -1.44 -2.84 -4.09
N VAL A 85 -0.71 -3.64 -3.29
CA VAL A 85 0.24 -4.66 -3.77
C VAL A 85 -0.45 -5.64 -4.72
N THR A 86 -1.65 -6.12 -4.36
CA THR A 86 -2.45 -7.01 -5.20
C THR A 86 -2.85 -6.35 -6.53
N ARG A 87 -3.16 -5.04 -6.53
CA ARG A 87 -3.44 -4.30 -7.77
C ARG A 87 -2.21 -4.20 -8.66
N TYR A 88 -1.03 -3.89 -8.11
CA TYR A 88 0.22 -3.87 -8.87
C TYR A 88 0.50 -5.24 -9.49
N ALA A 89 0.44 -6.31 -8.71
CA ALA A 89 0.65 -7.67 -9.20
C ALA A 89 -0.34 -8.06 -10.30
N ASN A 90 -1.63 -7.76 -10.10
CA ASN A 90 -2.65 -8.06 -11.10
C ASN A 90 -2.41 -7.33 -12.42
N ILE A 91 -1.92 -6.09 -12.39
CA ILE A 91 -1.58 -5.33 -13.61
C ILE A 91 -0.43 -6.03 -14.34
N VAL A 92 0.67 -6.34 -13.64
CA VAL A 92 1.82 -7.05 -14.20
C VAL A 92 1.42 -8.39 -14.83
N LEU A 93 0.66 -9.21 -14.09
CA LEU A 93 0.20 -10.51 -14.55
C LEU A 93 -0.80 -10.41 -15.72
N SER A 94 -1.66 -9.41 -15.73
CA SER A 94 -2.63 -9.19 -16.81
C SER A 94 -1.93 -8.81 -18.12
N VAL A 95 -0.93 -7.92 -18.05
CA VAL A 95 -0.11 -7.54 -19.20
C VAL A 95 0.65 -8.76 -19.71
N LYS A 96 1.31 -9.50 -18.81
CA LYS A 96 2.01 -10.73 -19.17
C LYS A 96 1.10 -11.70 -19.91
N LYS A 97 -0.07 -11.99 -19.36
CA LYS A 97 -1.05 -12.89 -19.95
C LYS A 97 -1.53 -12.41 -21.32
N ALA A 98 -1.74 -11.10 -21.49
CA ALA A 98 -2.13 -10.52 -22.77
C ALA A 98 -1.05 -10.72 -23.83
N ILE A 99 0.22 -10.48 -23.49
CA ILE A 99 1.37 -10.68 -24.38
C ILE A 99 1.53 -12.17 -24.74
N ASP A 100 1.56 -13.05 -23.72
CA ASP A 100 1.73 -14.50 -23.90
C ASP A 100 0.61 -15.11 -24.75
N HIS A 101 -0.63 -14.66 -24.55
CA HIS A 101 -1.78 -15.11 -25.35
C HIS A 101 -1.60 -14.79 -26.84
N ARG A 102 -1.12 -13.59 -27.17
CA ARG A 102 -0.88 -13.17 -28.57
C ARG A 102 0.23 -13.99 -29.22
N TYR A 103 1.33 -14.27 -28.49
CA TYR A 103 2.37 -15.16 -29.00
C TYR A 103 1.84 -16.58 -29.26
N ALA A 104 1.08 -17.14 -28.33
CA ALA A 104 0.52 -18.49 -28.46
C ALA A 104 -0.49 -18.63 -29.62
N GLU A 105 -1.26 -17.59 -29.95
CA GLU A 105 -2.15 -17.59 -31.13
C GLU A 105 -1.35 -17.71 -32.44
N ILE A 106 -0.14 -17.16 -32.51
CA ILE A 106 0.66 -17.12 -33.73
C ILE A 106 1.37 -18.46 -33.97
N ASP A 107 1.92 -19.05 -32.91
CA ASP A 107 2.53 -20.38 -32.98
C ASP A 107 1.52 -21.42 -33.46
N LYS A 108 0.26 -21.31 -33.03
CA LYS A 108 -0.85 -22.17 -33.50
C LYS A 108 -1.18 -21.98 -34.98
N ASN A 109 -1.02 -20.77 -35.51
CA ASN A 109 -1.32 -20.44 -36.90
C ASN A 109 -0.12 -20.66 -37.85
N GLY A 110 1.03 -21.13 -37.34
CA GLY A 110 2.18 -21.53 -38.15
C GLY A 110 2.96 -20.38 -38.79
N PHE A 111 2.73 -19.13 -38.38
CA PHE A 111 3.49 -17.99 -38.88
C PHE A 111 4.82 -17.85 -38.15
N LYS A 112 5.93 -17.76 -38.91
CA LYS A 112 7.25 -17.41 -38.33
C LYS A 112 7.29 -15.93 -37.99
N LEU A 113 7.27 -15.60 -36.70
CA LEU A 113 7.46 -14.23 -36.21
C LEU A 113 8.81 -13.66 -36.64
N LYS A 114 8.79 -12.57 -37.42
CA LYS A 114 9.95 -11.67 -37.57
C LYS A 114 9.82 -10.41 -36.71
N ASN A 115 8.61 -9.93 -36.43
CA ASN A 115 8.37 -8.68 -35.69
C ASN A 115 7.16 -8.79 -34.73
N PRO A 116 7.39 -8.85 -33.40
CA PRO A 116 6.33 -8.87 -32.39
C PRO A 116 5.32 -7.72 -32.44
N SER A 117 5.76 -6.50 -32.76
CA SER A 117 4.95 -5.28 -32.77
C SER A 117 3.87 -5.26 -33.85
N GLN A 118 4.00 -6.09 -34.89
CA GLN A 118 2.98 -6.23 -35.93
C GLN A 118 1.77 -7.04 -35.45
N LEU A 119 1.87 -7.67 -34.27
CA LEU A 119 0.92 -8.66 -33.78
C LEU A 119 0.35 -8.29 -32.42
N ILE A 120 1.16 -7.67 -31.57
CA ILE A 120 0.70 -7.08 -30.33
C ILE A 120 -0.08 -5.82 -30.70
N GLY A 121 -1.40 -5.94 -30.76
CA GLY A 121 -2.30 -4.79 -30.86
C GLY A 121 -2.11 -3.81 -29.70
N PRO A 122 -2.84 -2.69 -29.69
CA PRO A 122 -2.80 -1.77 -28.57
C PRO A 122 -3.20 -2.54 -27.31
N ILE A 123 -2.36 -2.45 -26.28
CA ILE A 123 -2.62 -3.14 -25.03
C ILE A 123 -3.72 -2.36 -24.34
N ALA A 124 -4.91 -2.94 -24.32
CA ALA A 124 -6.11 -2.32 -23.78
C ALA A 124 -5.95 -2.10 -22.26
N GLY A 125 -6.13 -0.86 -21.84
CA GLY A 125 -6.16 -0.49 -20.43
C GLY A 125 -5.56 0.89 -20.22
N LYS A 126 -6.42 1.88 -19.96
CA LYS A 126 -5.98 3.01 -19.13
C LYS A 126 -5.91 2.47 -17.71
N SER A 127 -4.86 1.69 -17.43
CA SER A 127 -4.65 1.14 -16.09
C SER A 127 -4.59 2.34 -15.17
N VAL A 128 -5.58 2.46 -14.28
CA VAL A 128 -5.54 3.46 -13.22
C VAL A 128 -4.25 3.20 -12.49
N VAL A 129 -3.28 4.11 -12.61
CA VAL A 129 -2.02 4.03 -11.90
C VAL A 129 -2.39 3.81 -10.43
N PRO A 130 -2.04 2.67 -9.82
CA PRO A 130 -2.45 2.40 -8.46
C PRO A 130 -1.90 3.49 -7.55
N GLU A 131 -2.66 3.85 -6.53
CA GLU A 131 -2.20 4.83 -5.55
C GLU A 131 -0.91 4.33 -4.92
N ARG A 132 0.12 5.19 -4.91
CA ARG A 132 1.41 4.89 -4.30
C ARG A 132 1.24 4.44 -2.86
N LEU A 133 2.12 3.54 -2.45
CA LEU A 133 2.20 3.11 -1.06
C LEU A 133 2.79 4.22 -0.22
N ARG A 134 2.20 4.47 0.95
CA ARG A 134 2.74 5.40 1.93
C ARG A 134 3.49 4.62 2.99
N SER A 135 4.62 5.16 3.46
CA SER A 135 5.48 4.49 4.43
C SER A 135 4.74 4.13 5.73
N GLU A 136 3.66 4.85 6.09
CA GLU A 136 2.85 4.52 7.26
C GLU A 136 2.02 3.24 7.08
N GLU A 137 1.67 2.86 5.85
CA GLU A 137 0.79 1.73 5.54
C GLU A 137 1.49 0.37 5.64
N PHE A 138 2.81 0.36 5.42
CA PHE A 138 3.67 -0.82 5.53
C PHE A 138 4.71 -0.68 6.63
N GLY A 139 4.53 0.28 7.55
CA GLY A 139 5.49 0.59 8.59
C GLY A 139 5.80 -0.58 9.55
N PHE A 140 4.91 -1.57 9.64
CA PHE A 140 5.13 -2.77 10.43
C PHE A 140 6.23 -3.69 9.87
N LEU A 141 6.53 -3.57 8.58
CA LEU A 141 7.62 -4.30 7.91
C LEU A 141 8.99 -3.72 8.26
N PHE A 142 9.08 -2.52 8.87
CA PHE A 142 10.34 -1.92 9.31
C PHE A 142 10.87 -2.57 10.60
N ASN A 143 11.07 -3.88 10.55
CA ASN A 143 11.67 -4.70 11.57
C ASN A 143 12.80 -5.55 10.96
N ASN A 144 13.71 -6.07 11.79
CA ASN A 144 14.91 -6.77 11.30
C ASN A 144 14.62 -8.03 10.48
N LYS A 145 13.40 -8.58 10.52
CA LYS A 145 13.03 -9.83 9.84
C LYS A 145 12.36 -9.56 8.48
N ASP A 146 11.47 -8.57 8.45
CA ASP A 146 10.56 -8.35 7.32
C ASP A 146 10.95 -7.15 6.46
N PHE A 147 12.05 -6.46 6.78
CA PHE A 147 12.50 -5.27 6.06
C PHE A 147 12.71 -5.52 4.56
N LEU A 148 13.16 -6.72 4.18
CA LEU A 148 13.36 -7.09 2.78
C LEU A 148 12.05 -7.05 1.98
N ILE A 149 10.93 -7.41 2.61
CA ILE A 149 9.61 -7.42 1.99
C ILE A 149 9.17 -6.00 1.61
N ALA A 150 9.56 -4.99 2.40
CA ALA A 150 9.31 -3.60 2.03
C ALA A 150 10.02 -3.23 0.71
N GLY A 151 11.27 -3.69 0.53
CA GLY A 151 12.01 -3.51 -0.72
C GLY A 151 11.37 -4.25 -1.89
N GLU A 152 10.95 -5.51 -1.68
CA GLU A 152 10.24 -6.30 -2.71
C GLU A 152 8.94 -5.62 -3.18
N ILE A 153 8.21 -4.99 -2.27
CA ILE A 153 7.00 -4.23 -2.57
C ILE A 153 7.31 -2.95 -3.37
N GLU A 154 8.35 -2.21 -2.98
CA GLU A 154 8.79 -1.01 -3.69
C GLU A 154 9.30 -1.34 -5.11
N ASP A 155 10.01 -2.47 -5.26
CA ASP A 155 10.48 -2.98 -6.55
C ASP A 155 9.29 -3.39 -7.44
N LEU A 156 8.26 -4.04 -6.89
CA LEU A 156 7.03 -4.36 -7.61
C LEU A 156 6.26 -3.10 -8.04
N GLU A 157 6.12 -2.10 -7.16
CA GLU A 157 5.51 -0.81 -7.49
C GLU A 157 6.28 -0.14 -8.64
N SER A 158 7.60 -0.05 -8.52
CA SER A 158 8.47 0.59 -9.51
C SER A 158 8.41 -0.11 -10.86
N SER A 159 8.48 -1.44 -10.86
CA SER A 159 8.38 -2.28 -12.06
C SER A 159 7.02 -2.12 -12.73
N CYS A 160 5.93 -2.07 -11.95
CA CYS A 160 4.60 -1.84 -12.48
C CYS A 160 4.47 -0.44 -13.12
N ILE A 161 4.99 0.60 -12.46
CA ILE A 161 4.96 1.98 -13.00
C ILE A 161 5.76 2.05 -14.31
N GLN A 162 6.99 1.53 -14.31
CA GLN A 162 7.85 1.50 -15.50
C GLN A 162 7.17 0.75 -16.65
N MET A 163 6.58 -0.41 -16.38
CA MET A 163 5.85 -1.20 -17.37
C MET A 163 4.68 -0.41 -17.97
N LEU A 164 3.90 0.29 -17.13
CA LEU A 164 2.78 1.11 -17.62
C LEU A 164 3.26 2.25 -18.53
N THR A 165 4.33 2.95 -18.18
CA THR A 165 4.91 3.99 -19.04
C THR A 165 5.36 3.44 -20.39
N LEU A 166 6.04 2.29 -20.41
CA LEU A 166 6.45 1.64 -21.65
C LEU A 166 5.27 1.23 -22.53
N ILE A 167 4.16 0.80 -21.92
CA ILE A 167 2.92 0.46 -22.63
C ILE A 167 2.25 1.72 -23.21
N GLU A 168 2.26 2.83 -22.48
CA GLU A 168 1.74 4.12 -22.96
C GLU A 168 2.53 4.59 -24.19
N ASP A 169 3.87 4.55 -24.12
CA ASP A 169 4.75 4.88 -25.24
C ASP A 169 4.53 3.94 -26.44
N TYR A 170 4.34 2.64 -26.18
CA TYR A 170 4.04 1.65 -27.21
C TYR A 170 2.71 1.97 -27.91
N ASN A 171 1.65 2.23 -27.15
CA ASN A 171 0.33 2.54 -27.66
C ASN A 171 0.33 3.85 -28.46
N ALA A 172 1.07 4.87 -28.00
CA ALA A 172 1.24 6.12 -28.73
C ALA A 172 1.94 5.88 -30.08
N MET A 173 3.04 5.11 -30.09
CA MET A 173 3.77 4.79 -31.32
C MET A 173 2.94 3.95 -32.29
N GLN A 174 2.11 3.05 -31.76
CA GLN A 174 1.20 2.26 -32.57
C GLN A 174 0.13 3.13 -33.24
N TYR A 175 -0.44 4.08 -32.51
CA TYR A 175 -1.39 5.05 -33.05
C TYR A 175 -0.73 5.91 -34.14
N GLU A 176 0.47 6.43 -33.88
CA GLU A 176 1.24 7.19 -34.89
C GLU A 176 1.53 6.38 -36.15
N LEU A 177 1.88 5.08 -36.00
CA LEU A 177 2.12 4.20 -37.12
C LEU A 177 0.84 4.00 -37.95
N GLN A 178 -0.31 3.80 -37.29
CA GLN A 178 -1.59 3.66 -37.96
C GLN A 178 -1.95 4.94 -38.73
N THR A 179 -1.88 6.10 -38.09
CA THR A 179 -2.11 7.41 -38.75
C THR A 179 -1.18 7.60 -39.94
N TRP A 180 0.11 7.29 -39.79
CA TRP A 180 1.08 7.39 -40.88
C TRP A 180 0.77 6.46 -42.05
N LEU A 181 0.24 5.26 -41.80
CA LEU A 181 -0.22 4.33 -42.83
C LEU A 181 -1.51 4.81 -43.51
N ASP A 182 -2.45 5.38 -42.75
CA ASP A 182 -3.72 5.93 -43.26
C ASP A 182 -3.51 7.14 -44.18
N GLU A 183 -2.55 7.99 -43.84
CA GLU A 183 -2.23 9.20 -44.60
C GLU A 183 -1.33 8.92 -45.82
N MET A 184 -0.79 7.70 -45.95
CA MET A 184 0.17 7.38 -47.00
C MET A 184 -0.50 7.06 -48.35
N PRO A 185 -0.19 7.80 -49.42
CA PRO A 185 -0.71 7.48 -50.74
C PRO A 185 -0.10 6.17 -51.27
N GLY A 186 -0.96 5.30 -51.80
CA GLY A 186 -0.56 4.03 -52.43
C GLY A 186 -0.41 2.84 -51.48
N VAL A 187 -0.82 2.97 -50.21
CA VAL A 187 -0.99 1.82 -49.30
C VAL A 187 -2.30 1.10 -49.63
N VAL A 188 -2.23 -0.21 -49.86
CA VAL A 188 -3.42 -1.07 -49.98
C VAL A 188 -3.50 -1.94 -48.72
N ARG A 189 -4.55 -1.73 -47.92
CA ARG A 189 -4.83 -2.58 -46.76
C ARG A 189 -5.62 -3.81 -47.19
N ARG A 190 -5.09 -5.01 -46.97
CA ARG A 190 -5.84 -6.26 -47.10
C ARG A 190 -6.10 -6.81 -45.70
N MET A 191 -7.36 -6.87 -45.30
CA MET A 191 -7.77 -7.50 -44.05
C MET A 191 -8.08 -8.98 -44.32
N GLU A 192 -7.31 -9.88 -43.71
CA GLU A 192 -7.56 -11.32 -43.77
C GLU A 192 -7.78 -11.83 -42.33
N GLY A 193 -9.05 -11.90 -41.92
CA GLY A 193 -9.43 -12.23 -40.54
C GLY A 193 -9.03 -11.14 -39.55
N MET A 194 -8.29 -11.51 -38.48
CA MET A 194 -7.74 -10.56 -37.50
C MET A 194 -6.38 -9.97 -37.92
N ILE A 195 -5.87 -10.32 -39.10
CA ILE A 195 -4.56 -9.91 -39.58
C ILE A 195 -4.75 -8.85 -40.68
N ALA A 196 -4.23 -7.65 -40.45
CA ALA A 196 -4.09 -6.64 -41.50
C ALA A 196 -2.73 -6.83 -42.19
N SER A 197 -2.75 -7.00 -43.51
CA SER A 197 -1.54 -6.97 -44.34
C SER A 197 -1.57 -5.70 -45.19
N ASP A 198 -0.59 -4.83 -44.93
CA ASP A 198 -0.48 -3.56 -45.64
C ASP A 198 0.59 -3.67 -46.73
N GLU A 199 0.18 -3.50 -47.99
CA GLU A 199 1.09 -3.40 -49.11
C GLU A 199 1.66 -1.97 -49.16
N VAL A 200 2.83 -1.78 -48.54
CA VAL A 200 3.52 -0.49 -48.45
C VAL A 200 4.49 -0.32 -49.63
N PRO A 201 4.52 0.87 -50.29
CA PRO A 201 5.44 1.14 -51.39
C PRO A 201 6.91 0.87 -51.03
N HIS A 202 7.67 0.24 -51.93
CA HIS A 202 9.08 -0.13 -51.69
C HIS A 202 9.95 1.04 -51.19
N ALA A 203 9.73 2.25 -51.69
CA ALA A 203 10.46 3.46 -51.29
C ALA A 203 10.25 3.85 -49.81
N ARG A 204 9.18 3.37 -49.17
CA ARG A 204 8.84 3.68 -47.76
C ARG A 204 9.07 2.51 -46.81
N LYS A 205 9.48 1.34 -47.32
CA LYS A 205 9.71 0.13 -46.54
C LYS A 205 10.73 0.34 -45.40
N ALA A 206 11.82 1.05 -45.67
CA ALA A 206 12.83 1.37 -44.64
C ALA A 206 12.26 2.22 -43.49
N SER A 207 11.33 3.14 -43.77
CA SER A 207 10.67 3.95 -42.74
C SER A 207 9.71 3.11 -41.89
N LEU A 208 8.99 2.18 -42.53
CA LEU A 208 8.13 1.21 -41.83
C LEU A 208 8.96 0.30 -40.92
N ASP A 209 10.04 -0.28 -41.45
CA ASP A 209 10.93 -1.19 -40.70
C ASP A 209 11.53 -0.50 -39.48
N ARG A 210 11.92 0.79 -39.60
CA ARG A 210 12.42 1.59 -38.47
C ARG A 210 11.36 1.74 -37.38
N ARG A 211 10.12 2.11 -37.73
CA ARG A 211 9.02 2.28 -36.76
C ARG A 211 8.69 0.95 -36.06
N ILE A 212 8.58 -0.13 -36.82
CA ILE A 212 8.36 -1.50 -36.30
C ILE A 212 9.49 -1.90 -35.33
N THR A 213 10.73 -1.58 -35.67
CA THR A 213 11.89 -1.87 -34.80
C THR A 213 11.81 -1.11 -33.48
N GLN A 214 11.45 0.18 -33.52
CA GLN A 214 11.25 0.98 -32.30
C GLN A 214 10.14 0.40 -31.41
N MET A 215 9.02 -0.02 -32.00
CA MET A 215 7.95 -0.70 -31.28
C MET A 215 8.39 -2.04 -30.68
N ASN A 216 9.21 -2.82 -31.40
CA ASN A 216 9.76 -4.09 -30.90
C ASN A 216 10.68 -3.88 -29.69
N ILE A 217 11.46 -2.79 -29.67
CA ILE A 217 12.31 -2.43 -28.53
C ILE A 217 11.44 -2.17 -27.29
N LEU A 218 10.33 -1.44 -27.43
CA LEU A 218 9.41 -1.16 -26.33
C LEU A 218 8.75 -2.44 -25.79
N ILE A 219 8.24 -3.32 -26.66
CA ILE A 219 7.69 -4.62 -26.23
C ILE A 219 8.75 -5.45 -25.52
N ARG A 220 9.98 -5.48 -26.03
CA ARG A 220 11.06 -6.22 -25.40
C ARG A 220 11.36 -5.67 -24.01
N ALA A 221 11.41 -4.35 -23.84
CA ALA A 221 11.58 -3.72 -22.54
C ALA A 221 10.44 -4.06 -21.56
N VAL A 222 9.18 -4.09 -22.03
CA VAL A 222 8.04 -4.54 -21.23
C VAL A 222 8.22 -5.98 -20.76
N ILE A 223 8.60 -6.88 -21.67
CA ILE A 223 8.85 -8.29 -21.35
C ILE A 223 10.02 -8.42 -20.36
N ASP A 224 11.10 -7.69 -20.57
CA ASP A 224 12.26 -7.73 -19.68
C ASP A 224 11.89 -7.27 -18.26
N VAL A 225 11.09 -6.22 -18.10
CA VAL A 225 10.57 -5.80 -16.78
C VAL A 225 9.76 -6.92 -16.12
N ILE A 226 8.85 -7.55 -16.88
CA ILE A 226 8.00 -8.63 -16.37
C ILE A 226 8.83 -9.87 -15.97
N GLU A 227 9.82 -10.26 -16.77
CA GLU A 227 10.61 -11.48 -16.57
C GLU A 227 11.74 -11.31 -15.55
N GLN A 228 12.25 -10.09 -15.38
CA GLN A 228 13.34 -9.79 -14.43
C GLN A 228 12.83 -9.44 -13.03
N THR A 229 11.51 -9.33 -12.84
CA THR A 229 10.91 -9.12 -11.51
C THR A 229 11.12 -10.38 -10.66
N ASN A 230 12.05 -10.32 -9.71
CA ASN A 230 12.36 -11.37 -8.75
C ASN A 230 12.45 -10.76 -7.34
N PRO A 231 11.59 -11.15 -6.38
CA PRO A 231 10.57 -12.21 -6.47
C PRO A 231 9.42 -11.88 -7.41
N THR A 232 8.72 -12.91 -7.88
CA THR A 232 7.55 -12.76 -8.75
C THR A 232 6.43 -11.99 -8.04
N PRO A 233 5.51 -11.34 -8.76
CA PRO A 233 4.43 -10.59 -8.13
C PRO A 233 3.55 -11.39 -7.16
N LEU A 234 3.42 -12.71 -7.37
CA LEU A 234 2.68 -13.59 -6.46
C LEU A 234 3.48 -13.86 -5.19
N GLU A 235 4.78 -14.14 -5.31
CA GLU A 235 5.68 -14.35 -4.18
C GLU A 235 5.77 -13.09 -3.28
N VAL A 236 5.80 -11.89 -3.86
CA VAL A 236 5.75 -10.63 -3.10
C VAL A 236 4.49 -10.55 -2.22
N ILE A 237 3.34 -10.94 -2.77
CA ILE A 237 2.09 -10.93 -2.00
C ILE A 237 2.10 -12.02 -0.91
N ASP A 238 2.60 -13.22 -1.22
CA ASP A 238 2.71 -14.31 -0.25
C ASP A 238 3.61 -13.91 0.93
N HIS A 239 4.79 -13.37 0.65
CA HIS A 239 5.70 -12.84 1.67
C HIS A 239 5.02 -11.75 2.52
N PHE A 240 4.28 -10.84 1.89
CA PHE A 240 3.53 -9.81 2.60
C PHE A 240 2.43 -10.40 3.51
N ILE A 241 1.67 -11.38 3.04
CA ILE A 241 0.61 -12.04 3.84
C ILE A 241 1.24 -12.72 5.06
N ASP A 242 2.34 -13.45 4.87
CA ASP A 242 3.03 -14.15 5.95
C ASP A 242 3.56 -13.17 7.02
N ALA A 243 4.14 -12.05 6.60
CA ALA A 243 4.56 -10.99 7.51
C ALA A 243 3.37 -10.35 8.25
N ALA A 244 2.26 -10.09 7.56
CA ALA A 244 1.06 -9.50 8.17
C ALA A 244 0.40 -10.44 9.19
N LEU A 245 0.40 -11.75 8.94
CA LEU A 245 -0.17 -12.76 9.84
C LEU A 245 0.68 -12.97 11.11
N THR A 246 2.00 -12.78 11.01
CA THR A 246 2.93 -12.93 12.15
C THR A 246 3.11 -11.64 12.96
N ALA A 247 2.65 -10.50 12.44
CA ALA A 247 2.70 -9.21 13.11
C ALA A 247 1.83 -9.17 14.39
N PRO A 248 2.11 -8.23 15.34
CA PRO A 248 1.32 -8.08 16.57
C PRO A 248 -0.18 -7.87 16.35
N PHE A 249 -0.56 -7.30 15.20
CA PHE A 249 -1.94 -7.09 14.79
C PHE A 249 -2.55 -8.26 14.01
N GLY A 250 -1.81 -9.34 13.73
CA GLY A 250 -2.21 -10.43 12.83
C GLY A 250 -3.55 -11.07 13.20
N LYS A 251 -3.96 -11.02 14.48
CA LYS A 251 -5.29 -11.46 14.92
C LYS A 251 -6.47 -10.65 14.34
N TYR A 252 -6.22 -9.42 13.89
CA TYR A 252 -7.21 -8.55 13.23
C TYR A 252 -7.03 -8.53 11.71
N PHE A 253 -5.95 -9.10 11.19
CA PHE A 253 -5.74 -9.23 9.75
C PHE A 253 -6.55 -10.42 9.21
N PRO A 254 -7.24 -10.29 8.06
CA PRO A 254 -8.00 -11.40 7.50
C PRO A 254 -7.08 -12.57 7.14
N LYS A 255 -7.55 -13.79 7.40
CA LYS A 255 -6.85 -15.02 6.98
C LYS A 255 -7.06 -15.21 5.48
N ILE A 256 -6.16 -14.63 4.69
CA ILE A 256 -6.14 -14.75 3.24
C ILE A 256 -5.31 -15.98 2.89
N GLN A 257 -5.84 -16.86 2.05
CA GLN A 257 -5.11 -17.97 1.44
C GLN A 257 -5.08 -17.73 -0.07
N MET A 258 -3.88 -17.75 -0.65
CA MET A 258 -3.70 -17.74 -2.10
C MET A 258 -3.98 -19.15 -2.63
N TYR A 259 -4.81 -19.23 -3.69
CA TYR A 259 -5.19 -20.47 -4.37
C TYR A 259 -4.41 -20.63 -5.67
#